data_AF-A0A358TZF7-F1
#
_entry.id   AF-A0A358TZF7-F1
#
_cell.length_a   1.000
_cell.length_b   1.000
_cell.length_c   1.000
_cell.angle_alpha   90.00
_cell.angle_beta   90.00
_cell.angle_gamma   90.00
#
_symmetry.space_group_name_H-M   'P 1'
#
loop_
_entity.id
_entity.type
_entity.pdbx_description
1 polymer ?
#
loop_
_entity_poly.entity_id
_entity_poly.type
_entity_poly.pdbx_seq_one_letter_code
_entity_poly.pdbx_strand_id
1 'polypeptide(L)'
;MEWVKIQTLYDSEKQALKTANIVATTEARLANQQRGPQYEVETRVDQINEKWQISWRKVFIGNKTGCGGGCESCGDSAPTPKKSTAKVIPFRKPSV
;
A
#
# COMPACT_ATOMS: atom_id res chain seq x y z
N MET A 1 -14.36 -3.46 10.40
CA MET A 1 -14.16 -3.93 9.02
C MET A 1 -14.83 -5.28 8.87
N GLU A 2 -15.55 -5.48 7.78
CA GLU A 2 -16.41 -6.65 7.55
C GLU A 2 -15.65 -7.78 6.84
N TRP A 3 -16.03 -9.03 7.12
CA TRP A 3 -15.49 -10.20 6.44
C TRP A 3 -16.24 -10.40 5.12
N VAL A 4 -15.49 -10.45 4.01
CA VAL A 4 -16.03 -10.71 2.68
C VAL A 4 -16.08 -12.22 2.46
N LYS A 5 -17.28 -12.76 2.21
CA LYS A 5 -17.47 -14.18 1.87
C LYS A 5 -17.29 -14.39 0.37
N ILE A 6 -16.54 -15.40 -0.01
CA ILE A 6 -16.48 -15.85 -1.40
C ILE A 6 -17.78 -16.59 -1.71
N GLN A 7 -18.43 -16.28 -2.82
CA GLN A 7 -19.74 -16.88 -3.14
C GLN A 7 -19.67 -18.40 -3.34
N THR A 8 -18.51 -18.91 -3.78
CA THR A 8 -18.30 -20.33 -4.03
C THR A 8 -18.06 -21.11 -2.74
N LEU A 9 -18.81 -22.20 -2.57
CA LEU A 9 -18.57 -23.23 -1.57
C LEU A 9 -17.75 -24.38 -2.17
N TYR A 10 -16.86 -24.97 -1.38
CA TYR A 10 -15.95 -26.03 -1.83
C TYR A 10 -16.28 -27.36 -1.16
N ASP A 11 -16.19 -28.45 -1.91
CA ASP A 11 -16.47 -29.80 -1.37
C ASP A 11 -15.25 -30.41 -0.66
N SER A 12 -14.05 -29.84 -0.86
CA SER A 12 -12.81 -30.31 -0.22
C SER A 12 -12.11 -29.21 0.56
N GLU A 13 -11.70 -29.52 1.78
CA GLU A 13 -10.88 -28.63 2.62
C GLU A 13 -9.60 -28.22 1.90
N LYS A 14 -8.92 -29.18 1.25
CA LYS A 14 -7.68 -28.93 0.52
C LYS A 14 -7.89 -27.91 -0.60
N GLN A 15 -9.03 -27.97 -1.29
CA GLN A 15 -9.37 -27.01 -2.32
C GLN A 15 -9.69 -25.64 -1.72
N ALA A 16 -10.42 -25.61 -0.60
CA ALA A 16 -10.74 -24.37 0.10
C ALA A 16 -9.48 -23.66 0.61
N LEU A 17 -8.56 -24.39 1.25
CA LEU A 17 -7.27 -23.88 1.73
C LEU A 17 -6.41 -23.36 0.57
N LYS A 18 -6.37 -24.08 -0.55
CA LYS A 18 -5.65 -23.63 -1.75
C LYS A 18 -6.22 -22.31 -2.28
N THR A 19 -7.55 -22.21 -2.38
CA THR A 19 -8.20 -20.96 -2.79
C THR A 19 -7.96 -19.83 -1.79
N ALA A 20 -8.03 -20.09 -0.48
CA ALA A 20 -7.78 -19.10 0.55
C ALA A 20 -6.37 -18.50 0.42
N ASN A 21 -5.36 -19.34 0.16
CA ASN A 21 -3.99 -18.87 -0.11
C ASN A 21 -3.88 -18.02 -1.38
N ILE A 22 -4.60 -18.39 -2.44
CA ILE A 22 -4.66 -17.57 -3.66
C ILE A 22 -5.26 -16.21 -3.31
N VAL A 23 -6.40 -16.17 -2.63
CA VAL A 23 -7.09 -14.93 -2.23
C VAL A 23 -6.20 -14.07 -1.35
N ALA A 24 -5.54 -14.64 -0.35
CA ALA A 24 -4.62 -13.92 0.53
C ALA A 24 -3.53 -13.20 -0.27
N THR A 25 -2.91 -13.91 -1.23
CA THR A 25 -1.82 -13.36 -2.04
C THR A 25 -2.31 -12.36 -3.10
N THR A 26 -3.41 -12.64 -3.78
CA THR A 26 -3.94 -11.75 -4.83
C THR A 26 -4.52 -10.47 -4.24
N GLU A 27 -5.32 -10.57 -3.17
CA GLU A 27 -5.90 -9.39 -2.53
C GLU A 27 -4.85 -8.53 -1.84
N ALA A 28 -3.81 -9.12 -1.26
CA ALA A 28 -2.71 -8.36 -0.69
C ALA A 28 -1.98 -7.57 -1.79
N ARG A 29 -1.72 -8.18 -2.95
CA ARG A 29 -1.09 -7.50 -4.09
C ARG A 29 -1.95 -6.38 -4.67
N LEU A 30 -3.27 -6.56 -4.71
CA LEU A 30 -4.20 -5.53 -5.20
C LEU A 30 -4.41 -4.40 -4.20
N ALA A 31 -4.38 -4.69 -2.89
CA ALA A 31 -4.56 -3.69 -1.84
C ALA A 31 -3.31 -2.84 -1.62
N ASN A 32 -2.12 -3.40 -1.87
CA ASN A 32 -0.84 -2.75 -1.55
C ASN A 32 -0.33 -1.89 -2.70
N GLN A 33 -0.01 -0.63 -2.38
CA GLN A 33 0.59 0.29 -3.32
C GLN A 33 2.11 0.29 -3.18
N GLN A 34 2.84 0.63 -4.25
CA GLN A 34 4.30 0.74 -4.20
C GLN A 34 4.77 1.83 -3.22
N ARG A 35 3.96 2.89 -3.07
CA ARG A 35 4.10 3.97 -2.10
C ARG A 35 2.70 4.26 -1.56
N GLY A 36 2.56 4.39 -0.23
CA GLY A 36 1.26 4.63 0.41
C GLY A 36 0.73 3.44 1.21
N PRO A 37 -0.59 3.35 1.42
CA PRO A 37 -1.23 2.37 2.29
C PRO A 37 -0.84 0.93 1.99
N GLN A 38 -0.58 0.19 3.07
CA GLN A 38 -0.31 -1.23 3.10
C GLN A 38 -1.37 -1.92 3.96
N TYR A 39 -1.77 -3.08 3.47
CA TYR A 39 -2.77 -3.95 4.04
C TYR A 39 -2.24 -5.39 4.01
N GLU A 40 -2.48 -6.10 5.09
CA GLU A 40 -2.47 -7.54 5.11
C GLU A 40 -3.86 -8.08 4.79
N VAL A 41 -3.92 -9.33 4.32
CA VAL A 41 -5.17 -10.03 4.06
C VAL A 41 -5.23 -11.24 4.97
N GLU A 42 -6.20 -11.22 5.87
CA GLU A 42 -6.55 -12.39 6.66
C GLU A 42 -7.59 -13.21 5.91
N THR A 43 -7.42 -14.53 5.92
CA THR A 43 -8.40 -15.47 5.37
C THR A 43 -8.86 -16.43 6.46
N ARG A 44 -10.11 -16.85 6.36
CA ARG A 44 -10.74 -17.85 7.21
C ARG A 44 -11.41 -18.89 6.34
N VAL A 45 -11.25 -20.14 6.73
CA VAL A 45 -11.87 -21.29 6.10
C VAL A 45 -12.72 -21.95 7.16
N ASP A 46 -14.03 -21.86 6.99
CA ASP A 46 -15.00 -22.38 7.94
C ASP A 46 -15.79 -23.51 7.27
N GLN A 47 -15.99 -24.61 7.98
CA GLN A 47 -16.89 -25.67 7.52
C GLN A 47 -18.33 -25.26 7.82
N ILE A 48 -19.18 -25.25 6.80
CA ILE A 48 -20.61 -24.98 6.91
C ILE A 48 -21.35 -26.19 6.35
N ASN A 49 -21.99 -26.94 7.24
CA ASN A 49 -22.56 -28.25 6.94
C ASN A 49 -21.48 -29.22 6.39
N GLU A 50 -21.61 -29.62 5.13
CA GLU A 50 -20.70 -30.55 4.44
C GLU A 50 -19.76 -29.84 3.45
N LYS A 51 -19.82 -28.51 3.36
CA LYS A 51 -18.99 -27.72 2.45
C LYS A 51 -18.09 -26.76 3.22
N TRP A 52 -17.11 -26.23 2.50
CA TRP A 52 -16.12 -25.29 3.00
C TRP A 52 -16.38 -23.90 2.44
N GLN A 53 -16.55 -22.94 3.33
CA GLN A 53 -16.77 -21.52 3.02
C GLN A 53 -15.48 -20.76 3.31
N ILE A 54 -15.09 -19.90 2.37
CA ILE A 54 -13.94 -19.01 2.55
C ILE A 54 -14.46 -17.60 2.82
N SER A 55 -13.86 -16.93 3.80
CA SER A 55 -14.03 -15.51 4.02
C SER A 55 -12.67 -14.82 4.17
N TRP A 56 -12.60 -13.54 3.86
CA TRP A 56 -11.37 -12.77 3.95
C TRP A 56 -11.62 -11.32 4.33
N ARG A 57 -10.61 -10.64 4.85
CA ARG A 57 -10.67 -9.20 5.12
C ARG A 57 -9.31 -8.53 4.95
N LYS A 58 -9.33 -7.23 4.64
CA LYS A 58 -8.14 -6.38 4.63
C LYS A 58 -7.89 -5.84 6.04
N VAL A 59 -6.64 -5.84 6.46
CA VAL A 59 -6.19 -5.28 7.73
C VAL A 59 -5.14 -4.24 7.40
N PHE A 60 -5.39 -2.97 7.73
CA PHE A 60 -4.41 -1.91 7.49
C PHE A 60 -3.21 -2.11 8.43
N ILE A 61 -2.01 -2.17 7.86
CA ILE A 61 -0.77 -2.39 8.62
C ILE A 61 0.13 -1.15 8.64
N GLY A 62 -0.18 -0.12 7.86
CA GLY A 62 0.56 1.13 7.85
C GLY A 62 0.76 1.68 6.44
N ASN A 63 1.61 2.70 6.31
CA ASN A 63 1.95 3.30 5.02
C ASN A 63 3.41 2.97 4.68
N LYS A 64 3.65 2.46 3.47
CA LYS A 64 4.99 2.36 2.92
C LYS A 64 5.42 3.74 2.44
N THR A 65 6.26 4.39 3.25
CA THR A 65 6.89 5.65 2.88
C THR A 65 7.94 5.37 1.80
N GLY A 66 7.92 6.15 0.72
CA GLY A 66 8.81 5.95 -0.43
C GLY A 66 10.29 6.26 -0.17
N CYS A 67 10.68 6.61 1.07
CA CYS A 67 12.05 6.97 1.47
C CYS A 67 12.64 5.96 2.46
N GLY A 68 12.52 4.66 2.16
CA GLY A 68 13.15 3.59 2.97
C GLY A 68 14.66 3.45 2.77
N GLY A 69 15.21 4.08 1.74
CA GLY A 69 16.63 4.44 1.63
C GLY A 69 16.67 5.96 1.47
N GLY A 70 17.55 6.64 2.20
CA GLY A 70 17.63 8.10 2.18
C GLY A 70 17.63 8.66 0.75
N CYS A 71 17.04 9.85 0.57
CA CYS A 71 17.30 10.61 -0.64
C CYS A 71 18.81 10.78 -0.79
N GLU A 72 19.46 10.06 -1.71
CA GLU A 72 20.82 10.43 -2.13
C GLU A 72 20.85 11.80 -2.82
N SER A 73 19.68 12.37 -3.15
CA SER A 73 19.54 13.78 -3.54
C SER A 73 19.86 14.75 -2.40
N CYS A 74 19.85 14.27 -1.16
CA CYS A 74 20.27 15.00 0.03
C CYS A 74 21.69 14.53 0.40
N GLY A 75 22.62 14.55 -0.55
CA GLY A 75 24.03 14.30 -0.25
C GLY A 75 24.52 15.27 0.82
N ASP A 76 25.49 14.84 1.62
CA ASP A 76 26.20 15.61 2.66
C ASP A 76 26.98 16.84 2.16
N SER A 77 26.56 17.43 1.04
CA SER A 77 26.92 18.78 0.69
C SER A 77 25.76 19.68 1.06
N ALA A 78 25.72 20.07 2.33
CA ALA A 78 25.46 21.46 2.60
C ALA A 78 26.71 22.22 2.11
N PRO A 79 26.78 22.82 0.90
CA PRO A 79 27.48 24.06 0.85
C PRO A 79 26.63 24.95 1.76
N THR A 80 27.17 25.31 2.92
CA THR A 80 26.74 26.53 3.58
C THR A 80 26.50 27.55 2.47
N PRO A 81 25.28 28.08 2.27
CA PRO A 81 25.02 28.92 1.13
C PRO A 81 25.98 30.09 1.25
N LYS A 82 27.03 30.09 0.40
CA LYS A 82 27.86 31.26 0.22
C LYS A 82 26.85 32.35 -0.06
N LYS A 83 26.86 33.41 0.76
CA LYS A 83 26.03 34.59 0.61
C LYS A 83 26.36 35.24 -0.75
N SER A 84 25.92 34.59 -1.82
CA SER A 84 25.83 35.14 -3.14
C SER A 84 24.70 36.14 -3.01
N THR A 85 25.08 37.41 -3.00
CA THR A 85 24.17 38.55 -3.13
C THR A 85 23.28 38.30 -4.34
N ALA A 86 22.12 37.70 -4.12
CA ALA A 86 21.12 37.52 -5.15
C ALA A 86 20.73 38.91 -5.64
N LYS A 87 20.92 39.17 -6.94
CA LYS A 87 20.59 40.45 -7.55
C LYS A 87 19.08 40.48 -7.77
N VAL A 88 18.36 41.21 -6.92
CA VAL A 88 16.92 41.46 -7.09
C VAL A 88 16.73 42.31 -8.35
N ILE A 89 16.01 41.78 -9.35
CA ILE A 89 15.62 42.53 -10.54
C ILE A 89 14.23 43.11 -10.27
N PRO A 90 14.08 44.44 -10.09
CA PRO A 90 12.77 45.04 -9.86
C PRO A 90 11.92 44.97 -11.13
N PHE A 91 10.66 44.56 -10.98
CA PHE A 91 9.66 44.69 -12.03
C PHE A 91 9.43 46.18 -12.30
N ARG A 92 9.73 46.65 -13.51
CA ARG A 92 9.36 48.00 -13.94
C ARG A 92 7.83 48.03 -14.09
N LYS A 93 7.15 48.85 -13.30
CA LYS A 93 5.73 49.15 -13.53
C LYS A 93 5.61 49.87 -14.87
N PRO A 94 4.66 49.48 -15.74
CA PRO A 94 4.39 50.25 -16.95
C PRO A 94 3.92 51.64 -16.54
N SER A 95 4.60 52.67 -17.06
CA SER A 95 4.19 54.06 -16.96
C SER A 95 2.95 54.24 -17.85
N VAL A 96 1.86 54.71 -17.23
CA VAL A 96 0.61 55.11 -17.88
C VAL A 96 0.83 56.36 -18.71
#